data_AF-A0AAV5F8U9-F1
#
_entry.id   AF-A0AAV5F8U9-F1
#
_cell.length_a   1.000
_cell.length_b   1.000
_cell.length_c   1.000
_cell.angle_alpha   90.00
_cell.angle_beta   90.00
_cell.angle_gamma   90.00
#
_symmetry.space_group_name_H-M   'P 1'
#
loop_
_entity.id
_entity.type
_entity.pdbx_description
1 polymer ?
#
loop_
_entity_poly.entity_id
_entity_poly.type
_entity_poly.pdbx_seq_one_letter_code
_entity_poly.pdbx_strand_id
1 'polypeptide(L)'
;MREGTQQTIAFPYYAQLPESGLEGYGQAFVFSETQRLDWSDMLYLMLRPTESRDMRFWPAQPPSFRSSVDRYSAEAAKVVSCLLRFMAAEMGLVEPERLLEVFVGLPQNMRATYYPRALRPAR
;
A
#
# COMPACT_ATOMS: atom_id res chain seq x y z
N MET A 1 6.22 -18.30 -26.87
CA MET A 1 7.62 -18.28 -27.35
C MET A 1 8.24 -16.96 -26.91
N ARG A 2 9.24 -17.06 -26.02
CA ARG A 2 10.40 -16.17 -25.82
C ARG A 2 10.12 -14.67 -25.71
N GLU A 3 10.15 -14.16 -24.48
CA GLU A 3 11.32 -13.52 -23.84
C GLU A 3 11.26 -12.00 -24.02
N GLY A 4 11.49 -11.27 -22.93
CA GLY A 4 11.92 -9.87 -23.03
C GLY A 4 11.10 -8.87 -22.21
N THR A 5 11.43 -8.80 -20.92
CA THR A 5 11.49 -7.53 -20.18
C THR A 5 10.17 -6.77 -20.00
N GLN A 6 9.32 -7.23 -19.08
CA GLN A 6 8.94 -6.29 -18.02
C GLN A 6 10.19 -6.11 -17.18
N GLN A 7 10.97 -5.11 -17.58
CA GLN A 7 12.13 -4.66 -16.84
C GLN A 7 11.56 -4.19 -15.51
N THR A 8 11.67 -5.06 -14.51
CA THR A 8 11.37 -4.79 -13.11
C THR A 8 12.23 -3.61 -12.70
N ILE A 9 11.72 -2.39 -12.85
CA ILE A 9 12.33 -1.18 -12.32
C ILE A 9 11.92 -1.11 -10.83
N ALA A 10 12.36 -2.11 -10.07
CA ALA A 10 12.50 -2.07 -8.62
C ALA A 10 13.33 -3.28 -8.21
N PHE A 11 14.49 -3.01 -7.64
CA PHE A 11 15.48 -3.98 -7.19
C PHE A 11 14.87 -5.31 -6.68
N PRO A 12 15.38 -6.47 -7.12
CA PRO A 12 14.89 -7.80 -6.68
C PRO A 12 14.86 -7.98 -5.16
N TYR A 13 15.54 -7.08 -4.44
CA TYR A 13 15.58 -6.98 -2.99
C TYR A 13 14.24 -6.80 -2.28
N TYR A 14 13.22 -6.22 -2.95
CA TYR A 14 11.92 -5.93 -2.32
C TYR A 14 10.77 -6.70 -2.97
N ALA A 15 11.04 -7.65 -3.85
CA ALA A 15 10.00 -8.40 -4.55
C ALA A 15 9.10 -9.15 -3.56
N GLN A 16 7.79 -9.21 -3.84
CA GLN A 16 6.86 -10.05 -3.07
C GLN A 16 7.36 -11.50 -3.05
N LEU A 17 7.37 -12.11 -1.87
CA LEU A 17 7.77 -13.50 -1.67
C LEU A 17 6.52 -14.37 -1.43
N PRO A 18 6.49 -15.62 -1.93
CA PRO A 18 5.35 -16.52 -1.70
C PRO A 18 5.03 -16.74 -0.21
N GLU A 19 6.05 -16.65 0.65
CA GLU A 19 5.97 -16.83 2.09
C GLU A 19 5.66 -15.55 2.87
N SER A 20 5.77 -14.36 2.24
CA SER A 20 5.65 -13.07 2.92
C SER A 20 4.25 -12.44 2.84
N GLY A 21 3.28 -13.17 2.29
CA GLY A 21 1.93 -12.66 2.09
C GLY A 21 1.88 -11.60 0.99
N LEU A 22 1.35 -10.42 1.31
CA LEU A 22 1.06 -9.36 0.33
C LEU A 22 2.09 -8.25 0.29
N GLU A 23 3.01 -8.19 1.26
CA GLU A 23 4.03 -7.13 1.31
C GLU A 23 5.13 -7.33 0.27
N GLY A 24 5.61 -6.20 -0.25
CA GLY A 24 6.67 -6.13 -1.25
C GLY A 24 6.21 -5.53 -2.58
N TYR A 25 7.14 -5.54 -3.53
CA TYR A 25 6.97 -5.07 -4.89
C TYR A 25 6.49 -6.22 -5.79
N GLY A 26 5.35 -6.04 -6.45
CA GLY A 26 4.77 -7.06 -7.32
C GLY A 26 3.30 -6.80 -7.61
N GLN A 27 2.71 -7.64 -8.46
CA GLN A 27 1.27 -7.63 -8.71
C GLN A 27 0.57 -8.49 -7.67
N ALA A 28 -0.47 -7.92 -7.05
CA ALA A 28 -1.29 -8.69 -6.13
C ALA A 28 -2.19 -9.65 -6.93
N PHE A 29 -1.93 -10.95 -6.75
CA PHE A 29 -2.76 -12.09 -7.13
C PHE A 29 -3.00 -12.34 -8.62
N VAL A 30 -2.38 -13.41 -9.12
CA VAL A 30 -2.74 -14.08 -10.39
C VAL A 30 -3.57 -15.31 -10.03
N PHE A 31 -4.89 -15.21 -10.20
CA PHE A 31 -5.86 -16.26 -9.88
C PHE A 31 -6.12 -17.22 -11.04
N SER A 32 -5.87 -16.80 -12.29
CA SER A 32 -6.04 -17.64 -13.47
C SER A 32 -5.14 -17.22 -14.63
N GLU A 33 -4.91 -18.15 -15.57
CA GLU A 33 -4.13 -17.88 -16.78
C GLU A 33 -4.81 -16.86 -17.72
N THR A 34 -6.12 -16.67 -17.59
CA THR A 34 -6.92 -15.74 -18.41
C THR A 34 -7.12 -14.37 -17.76
N GLN A 35 -6.61 -14.17 -16.55
CA GLN A 35 -6.77 -12.92 -15.82
C GLN A 35 -6.06 -11.78 -16.55
N ARG A 36 -6.79 -10.69 -16.78
CA ARG A 36 -6.19 -9.44 -17.27
C ARG A 36 -5.54 -8.74 -16.07
N LEU A 37 -4.26 -8.46 -16.18
CA LEU A 37 -3.49 -7.75 -15.17
C LEU A 37 -3.49 -6.25 -15.47
N ASP A 38 -3.44 -5.45 -14.40
CA ASP A 38 -3.29 -4.02 -14.51
C ASP A 38 -1.93 -3.69 -15.13
N TRP A 39 -1.89 -2.68 -16.00
CA TRP A 39 -0.64 -2.12 -16.51
C TRP A 39 -0.04 -1.18 -15.47
N SER A 40 0.39 -1.75 -14.35
CA SER A 40 1.00 -0.99 -13.26
C SER A 40 1.96 -1.88 -12.50
N ASP A 41 2.91 -1.28 -11.79
CA ASP A 41 3.67 -1.92 -10.73
C ASP A 41 3.16 -1.45 -9.38
N MET A 42 3.34 -2.26 -8.34
CA MET A 42 2.83 -1.96 -7.03
C MET A 42 3.82 -2.33 -5.93
N LEU A 43 3.97 -1.44 -4.94
CA LEU A 43 4.62 -1.70 -3.67
C LEU A 43 3.56 -1.67 -2.56
N TYR A 44 3.41 -2.77 -1.85
CA TYR A 44 2.51 -2.90 -0.70
C TYR A 44 3.32 -3.01 0.59
N LEU A 45 2.98 -2.19 1.59
CA LEU A 45 3.65 -2.17 2.90
C LEU A 45 2.65 -2.09 4.04
N MET A 46 2.90 -2.86 5.10
CA MET A 46 2.28 -2.66 6.40
C MET A 46 2.95 -1.49 7.10
N LEU A 47 2.15 -0.50 7.53
CA LEU A 47 2.64 0.72 8.17
C LEU A 47 2.41 0.71 9.68
N ARG A 48 1.28 0.21 10.15
CA ARG A 48 0.95 0.14 11.58
C ARG A 48 0.28 -1.21 11.90
N PRO A 49 0.52 -1.77 13.09
CA PRO A 49 1.43 -1.25 14.12
C PRO A 49 2.91 -1.39 13.71
N THR A 50 3.80 -0.59 14.29
CA THR A 50 5.22 -0.50 13.89
C THR A 50 5.97 -1.82 14.06
N GLU A 51 5.53 -2.60 15.05
CA GLU A 51 6.11 -3.88 15.45
C GLU A 51 5.79 -5.00 14.45
N SER A 52 4.76 -4.82 13.62
CA SER A 52 4.35 -5.78 12.59
C SER A 52 5.01 -5.51 11.23
N ARG A 53 5.87 -4.49 11.13
CA ARG A 53 6.54 -4.16 9.87
C ARG A 53 7.62 -5.16 9.52
N ASP A 54 7.52 -5.75 8.33
CA ASP A 54 8.61 -6.52 7.78
C ASP A 54 9.60 -5.60 7.03
N MET A 55 10.68 -5.22 7.73
CA MET A 55 11.68 -4.31 7.21
C MET A 55 12.44 -4.82 5.98
N ARG A 56 12.30 -6.11 5.61
CA ARG A 56 12.82 -6.66 4.35
C ARG A 56 12.20 -5.96 3.14
N PHE A 57 10.93 -5.57 3.23
CA PHE A 57 10.21 -4.90 2.14
C PHE A 57 10.32 -3.38 2.16
N TRP A 58 10.89 -2.79 3.21
CA TRP A 58 10.99 -1.34 3.38
C TRP A 58 12.26 -0.76 2.73
N PRO A 59 12.14 -0.01 1.62
CA PRO A 59 13.28 0.59 0.95
C PRO A 59 14.19 1.38 1.88
N ALA A 60 15.50 1.13 1.77
CA ALA A 60 16.53 1.96 2.40
C ALA A 60 16.90 3.17 1.53
N GLN A 61 16.53 3.17 0.25
CA GLN A 61 16.78 4.24 -0.71
C GLN A 61 15.46 4.72 -1.33
N PRO A 62 15.24 6.05 -1.44
CA PRO A 62 16.09 7.11 -0.89
C PRO A 62 16.13 7.08 0.65
N PRO A 63 17.15 7.66 1.33
CA PRO A 63 17.29 7.57 2.79
C PRO A 63 16.10 8.21 3.54
N SER A 64 15.42 9.15 2.90
CA SER A 64 14.22 9.82 3.41
C SER A 64 12.95 8.97 3.31
N PHE A 65 12.97 7.82 2.63
CA PHE A 65 11.76 7.03 2.36
C PHE A 65 11.04 6.67 3.66
N ARG A 66 11.74 6.03 4.60
CA ARG A 66 11.15 5.50 5.84
C ARG A 66 10.55 6.61 6.69
N SER A 67 11.32 7.67 6.94
CA SER A 67 10.85 8.84 7.70
C SER A 67 9.68 9.57 7.02
N SER A 68 9.67 9.60 5.68
CA SER A 68 8.57 10.24 4.93
C SER A 68 7.29 9.42 5.02
N VAL A 69 7.39 8.09 4.89
CA VAL A 69 6.26 7.18 5.03
C VAL A 69 5.72 7.20 6.47
N ASP A 70 6.58 7.26 7.48
CA ASP A 70 6.17 7.38 8.88
C ASP A 70 5.39 8.66 9.15
N ARG A 71 5.91 9.80 8.65
CA ARG A 71 5.21 11.07 8.76
C ARG A 71 3.88 11.04 8.01
N TYR A 72 3.88 10.52 6.78
CA TYR A 72 2.66 10.38 5.98
C TYR A 72 1.61 9.51 6.70
N SER A 73 2.01 8.36 7.25
CA SER A 73 1.16 7.46 8.03
C SER A 73 0.49 8.17 9.19
N ALA A 74 1.25 8.96 9.95
CA ALA A 74 0.74 9.73 11.09
C ALA A 74 -0.25 10.83 10.67
N GLU A 75 0.08 11.61 9.63
CA GLU A 75 -0.81 12.65 9.13
C GLU A 75 -2.09 12.07 8.49
N ALA A 76 -1.98 10.97 7.75
CA ALA A 76 -3.13 10.26 7.20
C ALA A 76 -4.07 9.76 8.29
N ALA A 77 -3.53 9.23 9.41
CA ALA A 77 -4.35 8.81 10.55
C ALA A 77 -5.12 10.00 11.19
N LYS A 78 -4.51 11.19 11.26
CA LYS A 78 -5.21 12.41 11.72
C LYS A 78 -6.35 12.78 10.78
N VAL A 79 -6.12 12.75 9.46
CA VAL A 79 -7.15 13.05 8.46
C VAL A 79 -8.33 12.08 8.57
N VAL A 80 -8.06 10.77 8.66
CA VAL A 80 -9.09 9.75 8.86
C VAL A 80 -9.85 9.99 10.17
N SER A 81 -9.16 10.33 11.26
CA SER A 81 -9.80 10.67 12.53
C SER A 81 -10.74 11.86 12.41
N CYS A 82 -10.36 12.91 11.69
CA CYS A 82 -11.24 14.05 11.42
C CYS A 82 -12.47 13.64 10.59
N LEU A 83 -12.27 12.89 9.50
CA LEU A 83 -13.37 12.44 8.63
C LEU A 83 -14.37 11.55 9.38
N LEU A 84 -13.89 10.64 10.22
CA LEU A 84 -14.76 9.77 11.02
C LEU A 84 -15.60 10.57 12.03
N ARG A 85 -15.05 11.63 12.64
CA ARG A 85 -15.85 12.52 13.51
C ARG A 85 -16.96 13.22 12.74
N PHE A 86 -16.66 13.71 11.53
CA PHE A 86 -17.68 14.34 10.67
C PHE A 86 -18.77 13.34 10.28
N MET A 87 -18.40 12.13 9.83
CA MET A 87 -19.36 11.07 9.52
C MET A 87 -20.22 10.70 10.72
N ALA A 88 -19.63 10.61 11.91
CA ALA A 88 -20.36 10.29 13.12
C ALA A 88 -21.38 11.37 13.50
N ALA A 89 -21.00 12.64 13.37
CA ALA A 89 -21.90 13.76 13.60
C ALA A 89 -23.10 13.75 12.63
N GLU A 90 -22.85 13.53 11.33
CA GLU A 90 -23.90 13.45 10.31
C GLU A 90 -24.83 12.24 10.52
N MET A 91 -24.31 11.13 11.05
CA MET A 91 -25.12 9.96 11.41
C MET A 91 -25.89 10.12 12.72
N GLY A 92 -25.78 11.27 13.40
CA GLY A 92 -26.48 11.54 14.66
C GLY A 92 -25.93 10.75 15.85
N LEU A 93 -24.67 10.30 15.80
CA LEU A 93 -24.04 9.64 16.94
C LEU A 93 -23.81 10.66 18.06
N VAL A 94 -24.34 10.35 19.26
CA VAL A 94 -24.20 11.18 20.47
C VAL A 94 -22.74 11.28 20.91
N GLU A 95 -21.95 10.24 20.64
CA GLU A 95 -20.52 10.15 21.00
C GLU A 95 -19.69 9.74 19.77
N PRO A 96 -19.24 10.70 18.95
CA PRO A 96 -18.36 10.46 17.80
C PRO A 96 -17.08 9.70 18.14
N GLU A 97 -16.60 9.83 19.38
CA GLU A 97 -15.43 9.15 19.92
C GLU A 97 -15.59 7.63 19.93
N ARG A 98 -16.80 7.11 20.15
CA ARG A 98 -17.05 5.66 20.12
C ARG A 98 -16.83 5.06 18.74
N LEU A 99 -17.09 5.82 17.67
CA LEU A 99 -16.78 5.36 16.32
C LEU A 99 -15.26 5.30 16.12
N LEU A 100 -14.51 6.27 16.63
CA LEU A 100 -13.05 6.30 16.54
C LEU A 100 -12.40 5.14 17.29
N GLU A 101 -12.92 4.77 18.46
CA GLU A 101 -12.43 3.66 19.28
C GLU A 101 -12.40 2.33 18.51
N VAL A 102 -13.35 2.10 17.59
CA VAL A 102 -13.39 0.91 16.74
C VAL A 102 -12.17 0.81 15.82
N PHE A 103 -11.60 1.95 15.43
CA PHE A 103 -10.43 2.01 14.54
C PHE A 103 -9.10 2.06 15.29
N VAL A 104 -9.12 2.18 16.61
CA VAL A 104 -7.89 2.18 17.43
C VAL A 104 -7.23 0.81 17.33
N GLY A 105 -5.93 0.81 16.99
CA GLY A 105 -5.13 -0.41 16.87
C GLY A 105 -5.36 -1.21 15.58
N LEU A 106 -6.26 -0.79 14.70
CA LEU A 106 -6.42 -1.44 13.40
C LEU A 106 -5.17 -1.23 12.52
N PRO A 107 -4.81 -2.24 11.70
CA PRO A 107 -3.67 -2.11 10.80
C PRO A 107 -3.85 -0.97 9.79
N GLN A 108 -2.76 -0.26 9.53
CA GLN A 108 -2.68 0.71 8.44
C GLN A 108 -1.68 0.18 7.41
N ASN A 109 -2.07 0.17 6.13
CA ASN A 109 -1.23 -0.29 5.03
C ASN A 109 -1.11 0.81 3.97
N MET A 110 -0.06 0.73 3.14
CA MET A 110 0.16 1.61 2.00
C MET A 110 0.32 0.78 0.73
N ARG A 111 -0.34 1.23 -0.34
CA ARG A 111 -0.15 0.75 -1.70
C ARG A 111 0.36 1.91 -2.55
N ALA A 112 1.61 1.86 -2.98
CA ALA A 112 2.16 2.77 -3.96
C ALA A 112 2.09 2.11 -5.34
N THR A 113 1.41 2.73 -6.29
CA THR A 113 1.23 2.21 -7.65
C THR A 113 1.99 3.08 -8.64
N TYR A 114 2.79 2.46 -9.50
CA TYR A 114 3.51 3.12 -10.59
C TYR A 114 2.94 2.67 -11.93
N TYR A 115 2.55 3.63 -12.77
CA TYR A 115 2.04 3.36 -14.11
C TYR A 115 3.13 3.70 -15.13
N PRO A 116 3.86 2.70 -15.67
CA PRO A 116 4.88 2.99 -16.67
C PRO A 116 4.23 3.57 -17.92
N ARG A 117 4.95 4.48 -18.60
CA ARG A 117 4.49 5.06 -19.86
C ARG A 117 4.13 3.94 -20.84
N ALA A 118 2.89 3.95 -21.33
CA ALA A 118 2.45 3.00 -22.33
C ALA A 118 3.23 3.27 -23.63
N LEU A 119 4.00 2.28 -24.09
CA LEU A 119 4.81 2.41 -25.31
C LEU A 119 3.95 2.38 -26.59
N ARG A 120 2.64 2.11 -26.50
CA ARG A 120 1.68 2.17 -27.62
C ARG A 120 0.27 2.57 -27.14
N PRO A 121 -0.46 3.43 -27.87
CA PRO A 121 -1.91 3.55 -27.69
C PRO A 121 -2.57 2.23 -28.10
N ALA A 122 -3.62 1.82 -27.38
CA ALA A 122 -4.47 0.71 -27.80
C ALA A 122 -5.05 1.03 -29.19
N ARG A 123 -4.83 0.14 -30.17
CA ARG A 123 -5.53 0.15 -31.46
C ARG A 123 -6.82 -0.64 -31.33
#